data_AF-A0A3M9MED0-F1
#
_entry.id   AF-A0A3M9MED0-F1
#
_cell.length_a   1.000
_cell.length_b   1.000
_cell.length_c   1.000
_cell.angle_alpha   90.00
_cell.angle_beta   90.00
_cell.angle_gamma   90.00
#
_symmetry.space_group_name_H-M   'P 1'
#
loop_
_entity.id
_entity.type
_entity.pdbx_description
1 polymer ?
#
loop_
_entity_poly.entity_id
_entity_poly.type
_entity_poly.pdbx_seq_one_letter_code
_entity_poly.pdbx_strand_id
1 'polypeptide(L)'
;MDDTTLEAVGGEPTLRLTRELTAPIAEVWPAVSQPGVLAEWCMPIAPFTRPTEVGRALGEEQGAPESVDPPTRATWLVDGEEWTFRLAETAAGGCRVELLVTLEDRDEAAVAASLVGRFLDRLAPYLAGEKLTYAAFGDLDADAARLEEYAERFGIDPTPGRESVARRRAAIGTAEAAENDGPQLSPASPAELADFEARLAAYLREHKEALDAAMARRGEDEMMERLEDWLLRGSTTQAEFAERYFFLLDCFRADQSIGREDLDSAWRASHPDD
;
A
#
# COMPACT_ATOMS: atom_id res chain seq x y z
N MET A 1 21.62 -3.10 -14.83
CA MET A 1 21.38 -2.27 -16.03
C MET A 1 19.92 -2.48 -16.37
N ASP A 2 19.16 -1.40 -16.38
CA ASP A 2 17.71 -1.46 -16.49
C ASP A 2 17.36 -1.42 -17.97
N ASP A 3 16.93 -2.56 -18.51
CA ASP A 3 16.44 -2.64 -19.88
C ASP A 3 14.91 -2.68 -19.83
N THR A 4 14.29 -1.61 -20.31
CA THR A 4 12.83 -1.45 -20.31
C THR A 4 12.40 -0.99 -21.68
N THR A 5 11.59 -1.82 -22.33
CA THR A 5 11.17 -1.67 -23.71
C THR A 5 9.65 -1.79 -23.82
N LEU A 6 9.09 -1.13 -24.84
CA LEU A 6 7.69 -1.25 -25.23
C LEU A 6 7.65 -1.92 -26.59
N GLU A 7 7.01 -3.08 -26.65
CA GLU A 7 6.87 -3.89 -27.86
C GLU A 7 5.39 -4.20 -28.14
N ALA A 8 5.10 -4.76 -29.31
CA ALA A 8 3.78 -5.27 -29.63
C ALA A 8 3.83 -6.81 -29.66
N VAL A 9 3.18 -7.48 -28.71
CA VAL A 9 3.10 -8.94 -28.64
C VAL A 9 1.69 -9.35 -29.01
N GLY A 10 1.52 -10.11 -30.10
CA GLY A 10 0.18 -10.48 -30.57
C GLY A 10 -0.68 -9.31 -31.06
N GLY A 11 -0.10 -8.11 -31.21
CA GLY A 11 -0.82 -6.87 -31.53
C GLY A 11 -1.16 -6.01 -30.32
N GLU A 12 -0.91 -6.51 -29.10
CA GLU A 12 -1.15 -5.80 -27.85
C GLU A 12 0.13 -5.07 -27.39
N PRO A 13 0.02 -3.85 -26.83
CA PRO A 13 1.17 -3.16 -26.28
C PRO A 13 1.66 -3.87 -25.02
N THR A 14 2.93 -4.29 -25.00
CA THR A 14 3.52 -5.02 -23.88
C THR A 14 4.81 -4.33 -23.43
N LEU A 15 4.89 -4.03 -22.15
CA LEU A 15 6.13 -3.61 -21.51
C LEU A 15 6.96 -4.83 -21.16
N ARG A 16 8.26 -4.77 -21.47
CA ARG A 16 9.24 -5.75 -21.01
C ARG A 16 10.28 -5.04 -20.17
N LEU A 17 10.31 -5.39 -18.87
CA LEU A 17 11.29 -4.89 -17.91
C LEU A 17 12.26 -6.02 -17.55
N THR A 18 13.55 -5.81 -17.73
CA THR A 18 14.59 -6.78 -17.41
C THR A 18 15.47 -6.27 -16.28
N ARG A 19 15.78 -7.14 -15.32
CA ARG A 19 16.79 -6.93 -14.28
C ARG A 19 17.71 -8.15 -14.18
N GLU A 20 18.99 -7.89 -13.99
CA GLU A 20 19.96 -8.92 -13.61
C GLU A 20 20.21 -8.83 -12.11
N LEU A 21 20.01 -9.94 -11.41
CA LEU A 21 20.15 -10.09 -9.98
C LEU A 21 21.34 -11.01 -9.68
N THR A 22 22.04 -10.73 -8.59
CA THR A 22 23.10 -11.60 -8.07
C THR A 22 22.54 -12.86 -7.41
N ALA A 23 21.31 -12.81 -6.90
CA ALA A 23 20.61 -13.94 -6.30
C ALA A 23 20.29 -15.02 -7.35
N PRO A 24 20.43 -16.32 -7.02
CA PRO A 24 20.09 -17.42 -7.93
C PRO A 24 18.56 -17.58 -8.09
N ILE A 25 18.12 -18.28 -9.14
CA ILE A 25 16.70 -18.56 -9.39
C ILE A 25 15.99 -19.16 -8.17
N ALA A 26 16.68 -20.04 -7.42
CA ALA A 26 16.10 -20.69 -6.24
C ALA A 26 15.66 -19.70 -5.14
N GLU A 27 16.32 -18.54 -5.05
CA GLU A 27 15.97 -17.47 -4.11
C GLU A 27 14.95 -16.49 -4.72
N VAL A 28 15.08 -16.20 -6.02
CA VAL A 28 14.18 -15.27 -6.72
C VAL A 28 12.79 -15.88 -6.92
N TRP A 29 12.70 -17.17 -7.15
CA TRP A 29 11.45 -17.86 -7.50
C TRP A 29 10.36 -17.69 -6.45
N PRO A 30 10.60 -17.95 -5.14
CA PRO A 30 9.61 -17.64 -4.11
C PRO A 30 9.13 -16.19 -4.14
N ALA A 31 10.05 -15.23 -4.35
CA ALA A 31 9.73 -13.80 -4.33
C ALA A 31 8.77 -13.34 -5.44
N VAL A 32 8.69 -14.07 -6.56
CA VAL A 32 7.83 -13.71 -7.71
C VAL A 32 6.64 -14.66 -7.92
N SER A 33 6.59 -15.78 -7.18
CA SER A 33 5.57 -16.82 -7.36
C SER A 33 4.70 -17.08 -6.12
N GLN A 34 5.14 -16.63 -4.94
CA GLN A 34 4.37 -16.78 -3.70
C GLN A 34 3.69 -15.45 -3.35
N PRO A 35 2.37 -15.43 -3.14
CA PRO A 35 1.62 -14.18 -2.91
C PRO A 35 2.14 -13.38 -1.72
N GLY A 36 2.33 -14.05 -0.57
CA GLY A 36 2.82 -13.39 0.64
C GLY A 36 4.21 -12.80 0.50
N VAL A 37 5.10 -13.48 -0.24
CA VAL A 37 6.49 -13.01 -0.46
C VAL A 37 6.51 -11.88 -1.49
N LEU A 38 5.68 -11.97 -2.54
CA LEU A 38 5.51 -10.92 -3.54
C LEU A 38 5.00 -9.63 -2.90
N ALA A 39 4.03 -9.74 -1.99
CA ALA A 39 3.46 -8.60 -1.28
C ALA A 39 4.51 -7.83 -0.45
N GLU A 40 5.49 -8.52 0.15
CA GLU A 40 6.52 -7.88 1.01
C GLU A 40 7.34 -6.80 0.28
N TRP A 41 7.59 -6.97 -1.02
CA TRP A 41 8.41 -6.03 -1.79
C TRP A 41 7.67 -5.30 -2.91
N CYS A 42 6.58 -5.86 -3.42
CA CYS A 42 5.81 -5.26 -4.52
C CYS A 42 4.76 -4.24 -4.02
N MET A 43 4.39 -4.26 -2.74
CA MET A 43 3.41 -3.30 -2.19
C MET A 43 4.03 -1.93 -1.88
N PRO A 44 3.43 -0.81 -2.31
CA PRO A 44 3.77 0.49 -1.76
C PRO A 44 3.23 0.57 -0.33
N ILE A 45 4.13 0.54 0.66
CA ILE A 45 3.80 0.81 2.06
C ILE A 45 3.72 2.34 2.20
N ALA A 46 2.62 2.95 1.76
CA ALA A 46 2.36 4.38 1.96
C ALA A 46 1.40 4.58 3.14
N PRO A 47 1.67 5.50 4.08
CA PRO A 47 0.75 5.79 5.19
C PRO A 47 -0.48 6.63 4.79
N PHE A 48 -0.54 7.20 3.59
CA PHE A 48 -1.56 8.21 3.22
C PHE A 48 -2.30 7.97 1.89
N THR A 49 -2.12 6.79 1.32
CA THR A 49 -2.98 6.31 0.24
C THR A 49 -3.37 4.91 0.64
N ARG A 50 -4.67 4.58 0.55
CA ARG A 50 -5.16 3.19 0.68
C ARG A 50 -4.14 2.25 0.04
N PRO A 51 -3.83 1.08 0.65
CA PRO A 51 -2.99 0.07 0.01
C PRO A 51 -3.42 0.01 -1.45
N THR A 52 -2.55 0.43 -2.37
CA THR A 52 -2.96 0.65 -3.76
C THR A 52 -3.62 -0.63 -4.25
N GLU A 53 -4.65 -0.52 -5.09
CA GLU A 53 -5.38 -1.66 -5.65
C GLU A 53 -4.40 -2.73 -6.17
N VAL A 54 -3.31 -2.33 -6.83
CA VAL A 54 -2.17 -3.18 -7.24
C VAL A 54 -1.58 -4.09 -6.14
N GLY A 55 -1.45 -3.62 -4.89
CA GLY A 55 -0.92 -4.39 -3.77
C GLY A 55 -1.94 -5.35 -3.15
N ARG A 56 -3.21 -4.91 -3.08
CA ARG A 56 -4.35 -5.78 -2.71
C ARG A 56 -4.61 -6.85 -3.78
N ALA A 57 -4.49 -6.45 -5.04
CA ALA A 57 -4.54 -7.28 -6.22
C ALA A 57 -3.42 -8.33 -6.18
N LEU A 58 -2.15 -7.95 -6.04
CA LEU A 58 -1.05 -8.92 -6.10
C LEU A 58 -0.88 -9.81 -4.87
N GLY A 59 -1.36 -9.39 -3.68
CA GLY A 59 -1.01 -10.04 -2.41
C GLY A 59 -2.14 -10.78 -1.70
N GLU A 60 -3.22 -10.09 -1.36
CA GLU A 60 -4.21 -10.58 -0.39
C GLU A 60 -5.53 -11.05 -1.04
N GLU A 61 -5.96 -10.44 -2.15
CA GLU A 61 -7.23 -10.80 -2.81
C GLU A 61 -7.09 -11.77 -3.98
N GLN A 62 -5.96 -11.84 -4.69
CA GLN A 62 -5.86 -12.68 -5.89
C GLN A 62 -5.51 -14.14 -5.66
N GLY A 63 -5.19 -14.55 -4.43
CA GLY A 63 -4.84 -15.94 -4.17
C GLY A 63 -3.59 -16.37 -4.94
N ALA A 64 -3.65 -17.45 -5.73
CA ALA A 64 -2.50 -18.02 -6.44
C ALA A 64 -2.34 -17.44 -7.87
N PRO A 65 -1.13 -17.51 -8.47
CA PRO A 65 -0.94 -17.08 -9.85
C PRO A 65 -1.88 -17.84 -10.82
N GLU A 66 -2.34 -17.18 -11.88
CA GLU A 66 -3.22 -17.79 -12.89
C GLU A 66 -2.55 -18.96 -13.62
N SER A 67 -1.23 -18.85 -13.85
CA SER A 67 -0.43 -19.95 -14.39
C SER A 67 0.98 -19.95 -13.81
N VAL A 68 1.50 -21.15 -13.57
CA VAL A 68 2.82 -21.36 -12.97
C VAL A 68 3.53 -22.49 -13.70
N ASP A 69 4.78 -22.24 -14.11
CA ASP A 69 5.73 -23.23 -14.61
C ASP A 69 7.03 -23.11 -13.78
N PRO A 70 7.11 -23.81 -12.62
CA PRO A 70 8.24 -23.64 -11.72
C PRO A 70 9.55 -24.20 -12.29
N PRO A 71 10.71 -23.55 -12.03
CA PRO A 71 10.90 -22.29 -11.30
C PRO A 71 11.09 -21.09 -12.25
N THR A 72 10.55 -21.14 -13.47
CA THR A 72 10.94 -20.21 -14.54
C THR A 72 9.86 -19.24 -14.96
N ARG A 73 8.58 -19.49 -14.65
CA ARG A 73 7.50 -18.59 -15.05
C ARG A 73 6.31 -18.57 -14.07
N ALA A 74 5.86 -17.37 -13.70
CA ALA A 74 4.61 -17.15 -12.98
C ALA A 74 3.82 -16.01 -13.64
N THR A 75 2.52 -16.21 -13.84
CA THR A 75 1.61 -15.22 -14.45
C THR A 75 0.54 -14.81 -13.45
N TRP A 76 0.35 -13.52 -13.27
CA TRP A 76 -0.63 -12.89 -12.38
C TRP A 76 -1.57 -12.00 -13.18
N LEU A 77 -2.77 -11.76 -12.68
CA LEU A 77 -3.75 -10.87 -13.31
C LEU A 77 -3.97 -9.65 -12.43
N VAL A 78 -3.19 -8.59 -12.55
CA VAL A 78 -3.23 -7.43 -11.64
C VAL A 78 -4.18 -6.38 -12.18
N ASP A 79 -5.28 -6.10 -11.48
CA ASP A 79 -6.28 -5.10 -11.91
C ASP A 79 -6.76 -5.28 -13.36
N GLY A 80 -6.80 -6.53 -13.84
CA GLY A 80 -7.17 -6.89 -15.22
C GLY A 80 -5.99 -6.97 -16.20
N GLU A 81 -4.79 -6.56 -15.80
CA GLU A 81 -3.57 -6.65 -16.59
C GLU A 81 -2.82 -7.97 -16.37
N GLU A 82 -2.35 -8.61 -17.43
CA GLU A 82 -1.52 -9.80 -17.32
C GLU A 82 -0.06 -9.42 -17.00
N TRP A 83 0.44 -9.87 -15.86
CA TRP A 83 1.81 -9.70 -15.40
C TRP A 83 2.54 -11.05 -15.42
N THR A 84 3.46 -11.25 -16.35
CA THR A 84 4.25 -12.48 -16.44
C THR A 84 5.70 -12.26 -16.00
N PHE A 85 6.11 -12.93 -14.92
CA PHE A 85 7.51 -13.06 -14.54
C PHE A 85 8.14 -14.24 -15.28
N ARG A 86 9.34 -14.03 -15.84
CA ARG A 86 10.19 -15.07 -16.41
C ARG A 86 11.59 -15.00 -15.82
N LEU A 87 12.10 -16.15 -15.38
CA LEU A 87 13.42 -16.28 -14.77
C LEU A 87 14.35 -17.07 -15.67
N ALA A 88 15.59 -16.61 -15.80
CA ALA A 88 16.65 -17.31 -16.50
C ALA A 88 17.98 -17.19 -15.74
N GLU A 89 18.82 -18.22 -15.77
CA GLU A 89 20.14 -18.14 -15.16
C GLU A 89 21.02 -17.16 -15.96
N THR A 90 21.85 -16.40 -15.25
CA THR A 90 22.90 -15.58 -15.85
C THR A 90 24.20 -16.36 -15.90
N ALA A 91 25.13 -15.96 -16.77
CA ALA A 91 26.45 -16.58 -16.86
C ALA A 91 27.27 -16.48 -15.54
N ALA A 92 26.94 -15.52 -14.67
CA ALA A 92 27.59 -15.31 -13.39
C ALA A 92 26.97 -16.14 -12.24
N GLY A 93 25.97 -16.99 -12.51
CA GLY A 93 25.26 -17.77 -11.49
C GLY A 93 24.14 -17.02 -10.76
N GLY A 94 23.87 -15.77 -11.14
CA GLY A 94 22.70 -15.02 -10.71
C GLY A 94 21.47 -15.28 -11.57
N CYS A 95 20.43 -14.47 -11.42
CA CYS A 95 19.14 -14.61 -12.11
C CYS A 95 18.82 -13.36 -12.94
N ARG A 96 18.40 -13.57 -14.19
CA ARG A 96 17.74 -12.54 -14.99
C ARG A 96 16.24 -12.66 -14.80
N VAL A 97 15.61 -11.59 -14.34
CA VAL A 97 14.16 -11.45 -14.22
C VAL A 97 13.67 -10.62 -15.38
N GLU A 98 12.72 -11.16 -16.14
CA GLU A 98 11.94 -10.45 -17.14
C GLU A 98 10.50 -10.34 -16.63
N LEU A 99 9.99 -9.13 -16.46
CA LEU A 99 8.59 -8.86 -16.18
C LEU A 99 7.94 -8.32 -17.45
N LEU A 100 6.93 -9.05 -17.92
CA LEU A 100 6.07 -8.63 -19.02
C LEU A 100 4.76 -8.11 -18.45
N VAL A 101 4.35 -6.92 -18.88
CA VAL A 101 3.05 -6.33 -18.54
C VAL A 101 2.33 -5.98 -19.82
N THR A 102 1.22 -6.66 -20.10
CA THR A 102 0.36 -6.33 -21.24
C THR A 102 -0.58 -5.20 -20.84
N LEU A 103 -0.58 -4.14 -21.64
CA LEU A 103 -1.35 -2.92 -21.40
C LEU A 103 -2.61 -2.93 -22.28
N GLU A 104 -3.68 -2.34 -21.78
CA GLU A 104 -4.87 -2.05 -22.59
C GLU A 104 -4.62 -0.90 -23.56
N ASP A 105 -3.89 0.13 -23.11
CA ASP A 105 -3.55 1.32 -23.88
C ASP A 105 -2.04 1.54 -23.96
N ARG A 106 -1.56 1.78 -25.18
CA ARG A 106 -0.15 2.12 -25.44
C ARG A 106 0.23 3.47 -24.83
N ASP A 107 -0.70 4.42 -24.78
CA ASP A 107 -0.42 5.78 -24.31
C ASP A 107 -0.17 5.83 -22.79
N GLU A 108 -0.54 4.76 -22.06
CA GLU A 108 -0.25 4.60 -20.63
C GLU A 108 1.13 3.97 -20.35
N ALA A 109 1.86 3.54 -21.39
CA ALA A 109 3.07 2.75 -21.24
C ALA A 109 4.18 3.45 -20.44
N ALA A 110 4.32 4.78 -20.52
CA ALA A 110 5.30 5.50 -19.71
C ALA A 110 4.92 5.47 -18.22
N VAL A 111 3.64 5.64 -17.91
CA VAL A 111 3.12 5.59 -16.53
C VAL A 111 3.31 4.21 -15.94
N ALA A 112 2.88 3.18 -16.67
CA ALA A 112 3.04 1.79 -16.26
C ALA A 112 4.53 1.42 -16.09
N ALA A 113 5.40 1.77 -17.05
CA ALA A 113 6.83 1.49 -16.95
C ALA A 113 7.49 2.17 -15.75
N SER A 114 7.10 3.40 -15.44
CA SER A 114 7.60 4.12 -14.26
C SER A 114 7.13 3.48 -12.96
N LEU A 115 5.87 3.06 -12.87
CA LEU A 115 5.33 2.44 -11.66
C LEU A 115 5.90 1.04 -11.44
N VAL A 116 5.74 0.17 -12.44
CA VAL A 116 6.18 -1.23 -12.41
C VAL A 116 7.70 -1.31 -12.25
N GLY A 117 8.44 -0.43 -12.94
CA GLY A 117 9.88 -0.34 -12.81
C GLY A 117 10.34 -0.10 -11.37
N ARG A 118 9.67 0.79 -10.62
CA ARG A 118 10.00 1.04 -9.20
C ARG A 118 9.70 -0.14 -8.30
N PHE A 119 8.64 -0.90 -8.57
CA PHE A 119 8.41 -2.14 -7.83
C PHE A 119 9.55 -3.11 -8.09
N LEU A 120 9.89 -3.33 -9.35
CA LEU A 120 10.95 -4.27 -9.72
C LEU A 120 12.32 -3.87 -9.18
N ASP A 121 12.60 -2.57 -9.05
CA ASP A 121 13.83 -2.04 -8.46
C ASP A 121 13.98 -2.39 -6.97
N ARG A 122 12.90 -2.75 -6.27
CA ARG A 122 12.92 -3.21 -4.86
C ARG A 122 13.28 -4.67 -4.69
N LEU A 123 13.20 -5.48 -5.75
CA LEU A 123 13.44 -6.92 -5.66
C LEU A 123 14.89 -7.23 -5.24
N ALA A 124 15.87 -6.50 -5.78
CA ALA A 124 17.28 -6.70 -5.42
C ALA A 124 17.57 -6.35 -3.94
N PRO A 125 17.22 -5.15 -3.43
CA PRO A 125 17.35 -4.84 -2.00
C PRO A 125 16.60 -5.82 -1.10
N TYR A 126 15.39 -6.23 -1.50
CA TYR A 126 14.60 -7.21 -0.75
C TYR A 126 15.34 -8.55 -0.60
N LEU A 127 15.86 -9.10 -1.70
CA LEU A 127 16.61 -10.35 -1.68
C LEU A 127 17.94 -10.24 -0.91
N ALA A 128 18.53 -9.04 -0.84
CA ALA A 128 19.70 -8.74 -0.02
C ALA A 128 19.36 -8.61 1.49
N GLY A 129 18.08 -8.68 1.87
CA GLY A 129 17.62 -8.50 3.25
C GLY A 129 17.64 -7.04 3.72
N GLU A 130 17.69 -6.09 2.79
CA GLU A 130 17.66 -4.67 3.12
C GLU A 130 16.26 -4.24 3.57
N LYS A 131 16.21 -3.31 4.54
CA LYS A 131 14.94 -2.71 4.95
C LYS A 131 14.45 -1.77 3.85
N LEU A 132 13.36 -2.16 3.20
CA LEU A 132 12.69 -1.31 2.21
C LEU A 132 12.12 -0.07 2.92
N THR A 133 12.37 1.12 2.36
CA THR A 133 11.91 2.40 2.93
C THR A 133 10.96 3.13 1.98
N TYR A 134 10.02 3.88 2.55
CA TYR A 134 9.02 4.64 1.79
C TYR A 134 9.60 5.81 1.00
N ALA A 135 10.72 6.39 1.46
CA ALA A 135 11.29 7.59 0.86
C ALA A 135 11.58 7.44 -0.65
N ALA A 136 11.85 6.22 -1.12
CA ALA A 136 12.08 5.92 -2.54
C ALA A 136 10.81 5.99 -3.42
N PHE A 137 9.60 5.90 -2.85
CA PHE A 137 8.31 5.98 -3.57
C PHE A 137 7.67 7.38 -3.53
N GLY A 138 8.15 8.25 -2.63
CA GLY A 138 7.63 9.60 -2.43
C GLY A 138 8.30 10.69 -3.27
N ASP A 139 9.39 10.39 -3.97
CA ASP A 139 10.10 11.38 -4.79
C ASP A 139 9.37 11.62 -6.12
N LEU A 140 8.44 12.58 -6.10
CA LEU A 140 7.66 12.96 -7.28
C LEU A 140 8.50 13.60 -8.40
N ASP A 141 9.66 14.19 -8.08
CA ASP A 141 10.53 14.79 -9.09
C ASP A 141 11.31 13.70 -9.84
N ALA A 142 11.79 12.68 -9.11
CA ALA A 142 12.35 11.47 -9.74
C ALA A 142 11.31 10.73 -10.59
N ASP A 143 10.06 10.65 -10.12
CA ASP A 143 8.95 10.07 -10.89
C ASP A 143 8.68 10.85 -12.18
N ALA A 144 8.62 12.18 -12.10
CA ALA A 144 8.44 13.03 -13.27
C ALA A 144 9.56 12.82 -14.30
N ALA A 145 10.82 12.80 -13.85
CA ALA A 145 11.96 12.58 -14.73
C ALA A 145 11.89 11.21 -15.45
N ARG A 146 11.51 10.15 -14.72
CA ARG A 146 11.38 8.79 -15.30
C ARG A 146 10.25 8.68 -16.31
N LEU A 147 9.13 9.39 -16.07
CA LEU A 147 8.02 9.44 -17.01
C LEU A 147 8.41 10.12 -18.33
N GLU A 148 9.13 11.24 -18.26
CA GLU A 148 9.63 11.92 -19.46
C GLU A 148 10.59 11.02 -20.24
N GLU A 149 11.51 10.34 -19.55
CA GLU A 149 12.46 9.40 -20.17
C GLU A 149 11.73 8.27 -20.91
N TYR A 150 10.71 7.66 -20.29
CA TYR A 150 9.95 6.60 -20.94
C TYR A 150 9.06 7.12 -22.06
N ALA A 151 8.45 8.29 -21.92
CA ALA A 151 7.66 8.89 -22.99
C ALA A 151 8.52 9.15 -24.24
N GLU A 152 9.72 9.72 -24.06
CA GLU A 152 10.70 9.90 -25.12
C GLU A 152 11.13 8.56 -25.72
N ARG A 153 11.50 7.59 -24.86
CA ARG A 153 11.97 6.26 -25.29
C ARG A 153 10.93 5.51 -26.12
N PHE A 154 9.67 5.61 -25.75
CA PHE A 154 8.57 4.89 -26.40
C PHE A 154 7.93 5.66 -27.56
N GLY A 155 8.29 6.93 -27.72
CA GLY A 155 7.72 7.84 -28.71
C GLY A 155 6.23 8.09 -28.48
N ILE A 156 5.82 8.27 -27.22
CA ILE A 156 4.42 8.50 -26.82
C ILE A 156 4.26 9.90 -26.18
N ASP A 157 3.02 10.36 -26.04
CA ASP A 157 2.72 11.65 -25.43
C ASP A 157 3.10 11.65 -23.93
N PRO A 158 3.94 12.58 -23.43
CA PRO A 158 4.25 12.68 -22.01
C PRO A 158 3.10 13.26 -21.17
N THR A 159 2.06 13.84 -21.78
CA THR A 159 0.98 14.54 -21.08
C THR A 159 0.29 13.69 -20.01
N PRO A 160 -0.12 12.43 -20.26
CA PRO A 160 -0.72 11.58 -19.23
C PRO A 160 0.19 11.39 -17.99
N GLY A 161 1.49 11.22 -18.20
CA GLY A 161 2.47 11.11 -17.12
C GLY A 161 2.56 12.38 -16.27
N ARG A 162 2.62 13.55 -16.92
CA ARG A 162 2.62 14.85 -16.23
C ARG A 162 1.36 15.07 -15.41
N GLU A 163 0.20 14.73 -15.96
CA GLU A 163 -1.08 14.82 -15.26
C GLU A 163 -1.14 13.89 -14.03
N SER A 164 -0.60 12.68 -14.15
CA SER A 164 -0.48 11.72 -13.03
C SER A 164 0.37 12.29 -11.89
N VAL A 165 1.54 12.87 -12.19
CA VAL A 165 2.39 13.51 -11.18
C VAL A 165 1.73 14.74 -10.58
N ALA A 166 1.09 15.59 -11.39
CA ALA A 166 0.37 16.77 -10.90
C ALA A 166 -0.76 16.38 -9.94
N ARG A 167 -1.52 15.33 -10.25
CA ARG A 167 -2.60 14.79 -9.40
C ARG A 167 -2.05 14.29 -8.07
N ARG A 168 -0.95 13.52 -8.07
CA ARG A 168 -0.30 13.04 -6.85
C ARG A 168 0.26 14.18 -6.01
N ARG A 169 0.86 15.19 -6.64
CA ARG A 169 1.36 16.40 -5.95
C ARG A 169 0.22 17.19 -5.30
N ALA A 170 -0.91 17.34 -5.99
CA ALA A 170 -2.09 18.00 -5.44
C ALA A 170 -2.71 17.20 -4.27
N ALA A 171 -2.74 15.87 -4.36
CA ALA A 171 -3.22 15.02 -3.29
C ALA A 171 -2.34 15.14 -2.02
N ILE A 172 -1.01 15.13 -2.17
CA ILE A 172 -0.08 15.35 -1.06
C ILE A 172 -0.29 16.74 -0.45
N GLY A 173 -0.34 17.80 -1.26
CA GLY A 173 -0.59 19.15 -0.75
C GLY A 173 -1.95 19.29 -0.06
N THR A 174 -2.98 18.55 -0.50
CA THR A 174 -4.29 18.53 0.16
C THR A 174 -4.24 17.77 1.49
N ALA A 175 -3.50 16.66 1.56
CA ALA A 175 -3.29 15.91 2.79
C ALA A 175 -2.50 16.73 3.83
N GLU A 176 -1.42 17.39 3.41
CA GLU A 176 -0.65 18.30 4.27
C GLU A 176 -1.48 19.51 4.70
N ALA A 177 -2.33 20.05 3.83
CA ALA A 177 -3.26 21.12 4.20
C ALA A 177 -4.34 20.62 5.18
N ALA A 178 -4.88 19.42 5.00
CA ALA A 178 -5.86 18.82 5.90
C ALA A 178 -5.24 18.42 7.26
N GLU A 179 -3.96 18.07 7.29
CA GLU A 179 -3.20 17.86 8.53
C GLU A 179 -2.95 19.18 9.27
N ASN A 180 -2.78 20.28 8.54
CA ASN A 180 -2.62 21.62 9.12
C ASN A 180 -3.94 22.31 9.50
N ASP A 181 -5.04 22.03 8.81
CA ASP A 181 -6.39 22.59 9.06
C ASP A 181 -7.30 21.67 9.89
N GLY A 182 -6.92 20.40 10.09
CA GLY A 182 -7.52 19.54 11.11
C GLY A 182 -7.30 20.12 12.51
N PRO A 183 -8.12 19.76 13.52
CA PRO A 183 -7.84 20.21 14.87
C PRO A 183 -6.47 19.70 15.28
N GLN A 184 -5.48 20.60 15.33
CA GLN A 184 -4.16 20.25 15.83
C GLN A 184 -4.33 19.83 17.28
N LEU A 185 -4.29 18.52 17.52
CA LEU A 185 -4.24 18.01 18.88
C LEU A 185 -2.99 18.62 19.50
N SER A 186 -3.17 19.44 20.53
CA SER A 186 -2.01 19.96 21.26
C SER A 186 -1.16 18.76 21.72
N PRO A 187 0.17 18.82 21.55
CA PRO A 187 1.03 17.70 21.92
C PRO A 187 0.82 17.41 23.41
N ALA A 188 0.41 16.18 23.76
CA ALA A 188 0.32 15.77 25.15
C ALA A 188 1.68 15.94 25.82
N SER A 189 1.65 16.42 27.05
CA SER A 189 2.81 16.32 27.91
C SER A 189 3.23 14.86 28.07
N PRO A 190 4.51 14.57 28.33
CA PRO A 190 4.95 13.20 28.61
C PRO A 190 4.17 12.51 29.73
N ALA A 191 3.59 13.28 30.67
CA ALA A 191 2.75 12.75 31.74
C ALA A 191 1.37 12.30 31.24
N GLU A 192 0.73 13.07 30.36
CA GLU A 192 -0.55 12.73 29.75
C GLU A 192 -0.42 11.52 28.82
N LEU A 193 0.68 11.42 28.07
CA LEU A 193 0.96 10.25 27.23
C LEU A 193 1.15 8.98 28.09
N ALA A 194 1.91 9.08 29.19
CA ALA A 194 2.14 7.96 30.10
C ALA A 194 0.86 7.51 30.81
N ASP A 195 -0.02 8.44 31.19
CA ASP A 195 -1.33 8.12 31.77
C ASP A 195 -2.23 7.41 30.74
N PHE A 196 -2.26 7.89 29.50
CA PHE A 196 -2.99 7.25 28.41
C PHE A 196 -2.50 5.82 28.15
N GLU A 197 -1.19 5.63 28.00
CA GLU A 197 -0.59 4.31 27.80
C GLU A 197 -0.91 3.35 28.96
N ALA A 198 -0.87 3.84 30.21
CA ALA A 198 -1.21 3.06 31.38
C ALA A 198 -2.69 2.64 31.42
N ARG A 199 -3.60 3.57 31.09
CA ARG A 199 -5.04 3.31 30.98
C ARG A 199 -5.35 2.33 29.86
N LEU A 200 -4.73 2.51 28.69
CA LEU A 200 -4.88 1.62 27.54
C LEU A 200 -4.39 0.21 27.86
N ALA A 201 -3.22 0.08 28.49
CA ALA A 201 -2.67 -1.21 28.90
C ALA A 201 -3.51 -1.89 30.00
N ALA A 202 -4.13 -1.13 30.90
CA ALA A 202 -5.07 -1.69 31.87
C ALA A 202 -6.36 -2.19 31.18
N TYR A 203 -6.94 -1.37 30.31
CA TYR A 203 -8.14 -1.70 29.56
C TYR A 203 -7.96 -2.94 28.69
N LEU A 204 -6.88 -2.99 27.89
CA LEU A 204 -6.58 -4.14 27.03
C LEU A 204 -6.38 -5.41 27.85
N ARG A 205 -5.73 -5.35 29.02
CA ARG A 205 -5.61 -6.53 29.90
C ARG A 205 -6.95 -7.03 30.41
N GLU A 206 -7.88 -6.13 30.72
CA GLU A 206 -9.19 -6.49 31.26
C GLU A 206 -10.15 -7.00 30.18
N HIS A 207 -10.01 -6.51 28.94
CA HIS A 207 -11.04 -6.68 27.91
C HIS A 207 -10.57 -7.37 26.62
N LYS A 208 -9.31 -7.83 26.56
CA LYS A 208 -8.72 -8.46 25.37
C LYS A 208 -9.58 -9.57 24.76
N GLU A 209 -10.06 -10.52 25.56
CA GLU A 209 -10.82 -11.66 25.05
C GLU A 209 -12.16 -11.24 24.41
N ALA A 210 -12.82 -10.22 24.97
CA ALA A 210 -14.05 -9.68 24.41
C ALA A 210 -13.80 -8.90 23.11
N LEU A 211 -12.70 -8.14 23.05
CA LEU A 211 -12.24 -7.45 21.85
C LEU A 211 -11.96 -8.45 20.72
N ASP A 212 -11.14 -9.47 21.01
CA ASP A 212 -10.74 -10.50 20.04
C ASP A 212 -11.99 -11.21 19.48
N ALA A 213 -12.98 -11.51 20.32
CA ALA A 213 -14.24 -12.12 19.90
C ALA A 213 -15.17 -11.19 19.09
N ALA A 214 -15.09 -9.87 19.28
CA ALA A 214 -15.82 -8.89 18.49
C ALA A 214 -15.17 -8.69 17.11
N MET A 215 -13.84 -8.57 17.07
CA MET A 215 -13.06 -8.43 15.84
C MET A 215 -13.24 -9.64 14.92
N ALA A 216 -13.16 -10.86 15.48
CA ALA A 216 -13.37 -12.10 14.73
C ALA A 216 -14.77 -12.23 14.09
N ARG A 217 -15.78 -11.52 14.60
CA ARG A 217 -17.16 -11.58 14.08
C ARG A 217 -17.44 -10.57 12.97
N ARG A 218 -16.72 -9.45 12.90
CA ARG A 218 -17.05 -8.33 12.01
C ARG A 218 -16.03 -8.10 10.88
N GLY A 219 -14.90 -8.79 10.91
CA GLY A 219 -13.78 -8.53 9.99
C GLY A 219 -12.95 -7.35 10.50
N GLU A 220 -11.65 -7.55 10.61
CA GLU A 220 -10.71 -6.60 11.23
C GLU A 220 -10.61 -5.30 10.40
N ASP A 221 -10.66 -5.41 9.07
CA ASP A 221 -10.40 -4.30 8.15
C ASP A 221 -11.57 -3.30 8.04
N GLU A 222 -12.81 -3.79 7.90
CA GLU A 222 -14.02 -2.93 7.85
C GLU A 222 -14.20 -2.16 9.17
N MET A 223 -13.77 -2.77 10.28
CA MET A 223 -13.78 -2.16 11.58
C MET A 223 -12.72 -1.05 11.66
N MET A 224 -11.45 -1.35 11.40
CA MET A 224 -10.36 -0.38 11.52
C MET A 224 -10.58 0.87 10.66
N GLU A 225 -11.10 0.72 9.44
CA GLU A 225 -11.37 1.86 8.54
C GLU A 225 -12.46 2.80 9.11
N ARG A 226 -13.52 2.26 9.70
CA ARG A 226 -14.60 3.07 10.31
C ARG A 226 -14.18 3.72 11.63
N LEU A 227 -13.24 3.10 12.34
CA LEU A 227 -12.72 3.57 13.62
C LEU A 227 -11.74 4.72 13.45
N GLU A 228 -10.81 4.60 12.53
CA GLU A 228 -9.85 5.66 12.23
C GLU A 228 -10.58 6.94 11.77
N ASP A 229 -11.58 6.82 10.89
CA ASP A 229 -12.32 7.99 10.39
C ASP A 229 -13.16 8.70 11.47
N TRP A 230 -13.70 7.96 12.45
CA TRP A 230 -14.48 8.55 13.55
C TRP A 230 -13.58 9.16 14.64
N LEU A 231 -12.51 8.46 15.03
CA LEU A 231 -11.57 8.92 16.05
C LEU A 231 -10.78 10.15 15.59
N LEU A 232 -10.33 10.16 14.32
CA LEU A 232 -9.49 11.25 13.80
C LEU A 232 -10.29 12.52 13.46
N ARG A 233 -11.53 12.39 12.97
CA ARG A 233 -12.36 13.57 12.64
C ARG A 233 -13.13 14.12 13.83
N GLY A 234 -13.37 13.28 14.82
CA GLY A 234 -14.16 13.61 15.98
C GLY A 234 -13.38 14.32 17.08
N SER A 235 -12.09 14.01 17.23
CA SER A 235 -11.29 14.43 18.37
C SER A 235 -10.56 15.73 18.08
N THR A 236 -10.64 16.68 19.02
CA THR A 236 -9.92 17.96 18.96
C THR A 236 -8.70 18.01 19.89
N THR A 237 -8.58 17.04 20.80
CA THR A 237 -7.41 16.83 21.66
C THR A 237 -7.04 15.35 21.78
N GLN A 238 -5.80 15.04 22.19
CA GLN A 238 -5.39 13.64 22.47
C GLN A 238 -6.15 13.03 23.64
N ALA A 239 -6.59 13.84 24.61
CA ALA A 239 -7.45 13.40 25.70
C ALA A 239 -8.85 12.99 25.19
N GLU A 240 -9.44 13.80 24.31
CA GLU A 240 -10.73 13.48 23.67
C GLU A 240 -10.61 12.23 22.78
N PHE A 241 -9.50 12.08 22.05
CA PHE A 241 -9.21 10.87 21.28
C PHE A 241 -9.17 9.63 22.17
N ALA A 242 -8.49 9.71 23.30
CA ALA A 242 -8.40 8.62 24.27
C ALA A 242 -9.78 8.23 24.82
N GLU A 243 -10.59 9.21 25.21
CA GLU A 243 -11.91 8.94 25.78
C GLU A 243 -12.89 8.40 24.73
N ARG A 244 -12.87 8.94 23.50
CA ARG A 244 -13.64 8.41 22.37
C ARG A 244 -13.22 6.98 22.04
N TYR A 245 -11.92 6.68 22.06
CA TYR A 245 -11.40 5.33 21.88
C TYR A 245 -11.95 4.37 22.94
N PHE A 246 -11.91 4.73 24.24
CA PHE A 246 -12.46 3.87 25.30
C PHE A 246 -13.99 3.71 25.21
N PHE A 247 -14.74 4.78 24.92
CA PHE A 247 -16.20 4.72 24.75
C PHE A 247 -16.62 3.77 23.62
N LEU A 248 -15.88 3.83 22.53
CA LEU A 248 -16.08 2.97 21.38
C LEU A 248 -15.78 1.49 21.71
N LEU A 249 -14.70 1.21 22.45
CA LEU A 249 -14.43 -0.15 22.94
C LEU A 249 -15.54 -0.67 23.86
N ASP A 250 -16.13 0.19 24.69
CA ASP A 250 -17.27 -0.16 25.54
C ASP A 250 -18.56 -0.42 24.74
N CYS A 251 -18.80 0.32 23.65
CA CYS A 251 -19.92 0.07 22.75
C CYS A 251 -19.80 -1.28 22.04
N PHE A 252 -18.57 -1.68 21.66
CA PHE A 252 -18.32 -3.01 21.09
C PHE A 252 -18.55 -4.14 22.09
N ARG A 253 -18.15 -3.95 23.36
CA ARG A 253 -18.44 -4.90 24.43
C ARG A 253 -19.94 -5.12 24.62
N ALA A 254 -20.74 -4.08 24.45
CA ALA A 254 -22.20 -4.14 24.62
C ALA A 254 -22.95 -4.77 23.42
N ASP A 255 -22.23 -5.24 22.40
CA ASP A 255 -22.75 -5.78 21.13
C ASP A 255 -23.81 -4.90 20.46
N GLN A 256 -23.64 -3.57 20.56
CA GLN A 256 -24.55 -2.65 19.90
C GLN A 256 -24.12 -2.48 18.44
N SER A 257 -25.05 -2.68 17.52
CA SER A 257 -24.90 -2.33 16.10
C SER A 257 -25.10 -0.82 15.95
N ILE A 258 -24.13 -0.02 16.38
CA ILE A 258 -24.23 1.44 16.36
C ILE A 258 -23.68 1.96 15.03
N GLY A 259 -24.50 2.69 14.27
CA GLY A 259 -24.03 3.43 13.09
C GLY A 259 -23.18 4.64 13.51
N ARG A 260 -22.46 5.26 12.57
CA ARG A 260 -21.63 6.45 12.88
C ARG A 260 -22.43 7.59 13.52
N GLU A 261 -23.62 7.87 12.99
CA GLU A 261 -24.51 8.91 13.52
C GLU A 261 -24.97 8.59 14.94
N ASP A 262 -25.19 7.30 15.23
CA ASP A 262 -25.58 6.84 16.56
C ASP A 262 -24.40 6.89 17.56
N LEU A 263 -23.15 6.73 17.11
CA LEU A 263 -21.95 6.86 17.95
C LEU A 263 -21.75 8.31 18.41
N ASP A 264 -21.91 9.29 17.51
CA ASP A 264 -21.81 10.71 17.87
C ASP A 264 -22.93 11.14 18.84
N SER A 265 -24.16 10.67 18.61
CA SER A 265 -25.28 10.93 19.50
C SER A 265 -25.11 10.27 20.87
N ALA A 266 -24.60 9.04 20.92
CA ALA A 266 -24.36 8.32 22.18
C ALA A 266 -23.18 8.92 22.97
N TRP A 267 -22.13 9.38 22.28
CA TRP A 267 -21.00 10.11 22.87
C TRP A 267 -21.45 11.41 23.54
N ARG A 268 -22.20 12.27 22.82
CA ARG A 268 -22.73 13.53 23.38
C ARG A 268 -23.70 13.29 24.54
N ALA A 269 -24.43 12.17 24.55
CA ALA A 269 -25.33 11.83 25.63
C ALA A 269 -24.58 11.35 26.90
N SER A 270 -23.41 10.73 26.75
CA SER A 270 -22.57 10.28 27.86
C SER A 270 -21.63 11.35 28.39
N HIS A 271 -21.36 12.40 27.60
CA HIS A 271 -20.50 13.54 27.94
C HIS A 271 -21.25 14.85 27.65
N PRO A 272 -22.29 15.21 28.43
CA PRO A 272 -23.17 16.35 28.13
C PRO A 272 -22.52 17.73 28.38
N ASP A 273 -21.36 17.77 29.01
CA ASP A 273 -20.61 18.99 29.35
C ASP A 273 -19.48 19.31 28.33
N ASP A 274 -19.30 18.46 27.31
CA ASP A 274 -18.38 18.64 26.16
C ASP A 274 -19.12 19.12 24.90
#